data_AF-A0A956Y706-F1
#
_entry.id   AF-A0A956Y706-F1
#
_cell.length_a   1.000
_cell.length_b   1.000
_cell.length_c   1.000
_cell.angle_alpha   90.00
_cell.angle_beta   90.00
_cell.angle_gamma   90.00
#
_symmetry.space_group_name_H-M   'P 1'
#
loop_
_entity.id
_entity.type
_entity.pdbx_description
1 polymer ?
#
loop_
_entity_poly.entity_id
_entity_poly.type
_entity_poly.pdbx_seq_one_letter_code
_entity_poly.pdbx_strand_id
1 'polypeptide(L)'
;MNDARHSASISRILFLLATLLMASFLGACGGLAGEQEVVSTATPESAPSFTEEDAPEQLPDLHNGAVIFQRNCTECHGAAGDSQGVLVQDGSVPAMPSFLDAEHIRTQKPADYYTIITYGNIDALMPPWLNNLTQQERWDVAMYVHSLRSTSEQIARGQQIYADECASCHGDEGRGDGPEMIDTGRQAGDFTHVADTATLTDRNFFVSIDEGIGENMPAYGDTYSEDDIWAAVAYVRLLGLTNFEPSRDAAIRLAQAGETVTISGMIRMETEDAALPDSLDVNLRYGSQEAGIQAMIAPMQPDGSYSFTDVPAEAEQDYIVYVMYNDQFFISDVLPSNQLLLDNTIDLSLYETIDDPGVITVSQIDTTIARDQLDVGELTSGLVFNQRIRFKNSSDRQFALNAPTESGVQGIISLLIQLPPGSVLLSPLNDPRFLVVQEQYAMVYADPIPPGETDIALTYFIPYETEAVIDQPFQYPIDGEVNVYVAPENINVVSDVLLPSGTQNITGVDYRLFSGDVSADGGASLAYTLQGSLVSQVTPTVVSSDSVLPVILIIALVLVLIIGVFIWRSRRGPSAEVEIQQLIRQIAELDAMHDQGQINHDLYRRQRADLKARLATLMSESQET
;
A
#
# COMPACT_ATOMS: atom_id res chain seq x y z
N MET A 1 -52.60 72.19 7.96
CA MET A 1 -51.17 72.41 7.59
C MET A 1 -50.16 71.87 8.63
N ASN A 2 -50.58 71.03 9.59
CA ASN A 2 -49.66 70.36 10.54
C ASN A 2 -49.39 68.88 10.22
N ASP A 3 -50.17 68.22 9.34
CA ASP A 3 -49.92 66.80 8.99
C ASP A 3 -48.82 66.59 7.95
N ALA A 4 -48.51 67.58 7.12
CA ALA A 4 -47.52 67.44 6.05
C ALA A 4 -46.06 67.49 6.56
N ARG A 5 -45.82 68.02 7.78
CA ARG A 5 -44.47 68.05 8.38
C ARG A 5 -44.11 66.77 9.14
N HIS A 6 -45.11 66.01 9.61
CA HIS A 6 -44.87 64.72 10.27
C HIS A 6 -44.52 63.60 9.30
N SER A 7 -45.13 63.58 8.11
CA SER A 7 -44.84 62.56 7.09
C SER A 7 -43.39 62.64 6.55
N ALA A 8 -42.83 63.84 6.43
CA ALA A 8 -41.49 64.05 5.91
C ALA A 8 -40.38 63.69 6.92
N SER A 9 -40.63 63.86 8.23
CA SER A 9 -39.66 63.44 9.26
C SER A 9 -39.65 61.92 9.43
N ILE A 10 -40.82 61.28 9.38
CA ILE A 10 -40.95 59.81 9.48
C ILE A 10 -40.29 59.11 8.29
N SER A 11 -40.45 59.65 7.07
CA SER A 11 -39.79 59.10 5.87
C SER A 11 -38.26 59.22 5.93
N ARG A 12 -37.72 60.34 6.47
CA ARG A 12 -36.27 60.50 6.67
C ARG A 12 -35.73 59.60 7.78
N ILE A 13 -36.49 59.38 8.84
CA ILE A 13 -36.13 58.45 9.93
C ILE A 13 -36.14 57.00 9.44
N LEU A 14 -37.12 56.60 8.64
CA LEU A 14 -37.18 55.27 8.01
C LEU A 14 -36.05 55.05 7.01
N PHE A 15 -35.68 56.07 6.24
CA PHE A 15 -34.54 55.99 5.31
C PHE A 15 -33.20 55.86 6.06
N LEU A 16 -33.02 56.61 7.15
CA LEU A 16 -31.84 56.52 8.03
C LEU A 16 -31.77 55.19 8.78
N LEU A 17 -32.91 54.62 9.21
CA LEU A 17 -32.99 53.30 9.82
C LEU A 17 -32.69 52.20 8.79
N ALA A 18 -33.17 52.32 7.56
CA ALA A 18 -32.89 51.38 6.49
C ALA A 18 -31.40 51.40 6.08
N THR A 19 -30.77 52.58 6.02
CA THR A 19 -29.33 52.67 5.75
C THR A 19 -28.47 52.16 6.90
N LEU A 20 -28.90 52.35 8.16
CA LEU A 20 -28.23 51.75 9.33
C LEU A 20 -28.38 50.22 9.36
N LEU A 21 -29.55 49.69 9.02
CA LEU A 21 -29.79 48.24 8.95
C LEU A 21 -28.97 47.59 7.81
N MET A 22 -28.86 48.28 6.67
CA MET A 22 -28.06 47.81 5.53
C MET A 22 -26.56 47.86 5.83
N ALA A 23 -26.08 48.89 6.54
CA ALA A 23 -24.71 48.94 7.05
C ALA A 23 -24.43 47.85 8.10
N SER A 24 -25.43 47.50 8.93
CA SER A 24 -25.33 46.42 9.91
C SER A 24 -25.27 45.03 9.24
N PHE A 25 -26.02 44.84 8.15
CA PHE A 25 -26.00 43.60 7.35
C PHE A 25 -24.68 43.43 6.56
N LEU A 26 -24.09 44.52 6.07
CA LEU A 26 -22.77 44.50 5.43
C LEU A 26 -21.65 44.20 6.45
N GLY A 27 -21.76 44.69 7.69
CA GLY A 27 -20.85 44.34 8.79
C GLY A 27 -20.98 42.88 9.25
N ALA A 28 -22.18 42.31 9.23
CA ALA A 28 -22.44 40.92 9.62
C ALA A 28 -21.96 39.88 8.57
N CYS A 29 -21.77 40.28 7.31
CA CYS A 29 -21.17 39.41 6.28
C CYS A 29 -19.62 39.52 6.22
N GLY A 30 -19.02 40.54 6.84
CA GLY A 30 -17.57 40.68 6.96
C GLY A 30 -16.93 39.69 7.95
N GLY A 31 -17.72 39.06 8.82
CA GLY A 31 -17.26 38.07 9.80
C GLY A 31 -17.07 36.64 9.27
N LEU A 32 -17.40 36.37 8.01
CA LEU A 32 -17.15 35.08 7.35
C LEU A 32 -15.91 35.11 6.42
N ALA A 33 -15.21 36.25 6.36
CA ALA A 33 -13.88 36.38 5.76
C ALA A 33 -12.80 36.50 6.84
N GLY A 34 -13.04 35.91 8.01
CA GLY A 34 -11.97 35.60 8.95
C GLY A 34 -11.18 34.43 8.38
N GLU A 35 -10.18 34.73 7.54
CA GLU A 35 -9.02 33.86 7.41
C GLU A 35 -8.62 33.48 8.83
N GLN A 36 -8.53 32.18 9.15
CA GLN A 36 -7.89 31.78 10.39
C GLN A 36 -6.53 32.47 10.40
N GLU A 37 -6.25 33.26 11.43
CA GLU A 37 -4.88 33.62 11.71
C GLU A 37 -4.15 32.28 11.83
N VAL A 38 -3.34 31.97 10.82
CA VAL A 38 -2.56 30.74 10.80
C VAL A 38 -1.59 30.89 11.96
N VAL A 39 -1.98 30.37 13.13
CA VAL A 39 -1.09 30.18 14.25
C VAL A 39 -0.12 29.10 13.77
N SER A 40 1.01 29.57 13.24
CA SER A 40 2.10 28.78 12.71
C SER A 40 1.73 28.00 11.44
N THR A 41 1.98 28.58 10.26
CA THR A 41 2.55 27.74 9.21
C THR A 41 3.89 27.30 9.77
N ALA A 42 3.96 26.07 10.29
CA ALA A 42 5.22 25.37 10.22
C ALA A 42 5.61 25.47 8.74
N THR A 43 6.69 26.19 8.43
CA THR A 43 7.46 25.91 7.21
C THR A 43 7.49 24.40 7.09
N PRO A 44 7.13 23.79 5.94
CA PRO A 44 7.29 22.35 5.77
C PRO A 44 8.67 22.03 6.31
N GLU A 45 8.71 21.14 7.30
CA GLU A 45 9.95 20.70 7.91
C GLU A 45 10.87 20.38 6.73
N SER A 46 11.96 21.14 6.62
CA SER A 46 12.94 20.92 5.56
C SER A 46 13.21 19.42 5.55
N ALA A 47 13.08 18.78 4.39
CA ALA A 47 13.35 17.35 4.27
C ALA A 47 14.61 17.02 5.09
N PRO A 48 14.57 15.99 5.95
CA PRO A 48 15.66 15.70 6.86
C PRO A 48 16.97 15.69 6.08
N SER A 49 17.94 16.46 6.56
CA SER A 49 19.26 16.51 5.92
C SER A 49 19.92 15.15 6.06
N PHE A 50 20.45 14.62 4.97
CA PHE A 50 21.24 13.38 4.95
C PHE A 50 22.25 13.33 6.11
N THR A 51 22.18 12.27 6.93
CA THR A 51 23.07 12.01 8.05
C THR A 51 23.89 10.75 7.82
N GLU A 52 24.90 10.50 8.66
CA GLU A 52 25.68 9.26 8.63
C GLU A 52 24.82 8.01 8.86
N GLU A 53 23.71 8.14 9.61
CA GLU A 53 22.73 7.06 9.83
C GLU A 53 21.93 6.71 8.56
N ASP A 54 21.91 7.62 7.57
CA ASP A 54 21.24 7.40 6.30
C ASP A 54 22.13 6.66 5.28
N ALA A 55 23.41 6.46 5.58
CA ALA A 55 24.35 5.76 4.70
C ALA A 55 23.96 4.28 4.50
N PRO A 56 24.27 3.69 3.33
CA PRO A 56 23.98 2.28 3.11
C PRO A 56 24.88 1.40 3.99
N GLU A 57 24.34 0.32 4.55
CA GLU A 57 25.09 -0.64 5.36
C GLU A 57 26.13 -1.41 4.52
N GLN A 58 25.85 -1.59 3.23
CA GLN A 58 26.70 -2.28 2.27
C GLN A 58 26.89 -1.42 1.01
N LEU A 59 27.96 -1.69 0.25
CA LEU A 59 28.16 -1.03 -1.04
C LEU A 59 26.93 -1.26 -1.94
N PRO A 60 26.31 -0.19 -2.48
CA PRO A 60 25.12 -0.32 -3.30
C PRO A 60 25.32 -1.25 -4.48
N ASP A 61 24.35 -2.11 -4.72
CA ASP A 61 24.34 -3.07 -5.82
C ASP A 61 23.62 -2.47 -7.02
N LEU A 62 24.38 -2.17 -8.08
CA LEU A 62 23.80 -1.55 -9.26
C LEU A 62 22.81 -2.48 -9.98
N HIS A 63 23.03 -3.79 -9.96
CA HIS A 63 22.14 -4.76 -10.60
C HIS A 63 20.80 -4.83 -9.87
N ASN A 64 20.84 -4.89 -8.53
CA ASN A 64 19.62 -4.83 -7.71
C ASN A 64 18.84 -3.51 -7.96
N GLY A 65 19.55 -2.38 -8.00
CA GLY A 65 18.97 -1.08 -8.31
C GLY A 65 18.29 -1.03 -9.67
N ALA A 66 18.89 -1.64 -10.69
CA ALA A 66 18.31 -1.74 -12.03
C ALA A 66 16.99 -2.50 -12.02
N VAL A 67 16.92 -3.62 -11.31
CA VAL A 67 15.74 -4.48 -11.27
C VAL A 67 14.59 -3.82 -10.52
N ILE A 68 14.87 -3.21 -9.37
CA ILE A 68 13.87 -2.44 -8.62
C ILE A 68 13.34 -1.30 -9.49
N PHE A 69 14.21 -0.58 -10.19
CA PHE A 69 13.81 0.48 -11.11
C PHE A 69 12.89 -0.04 -12.21
N GLN A 70 13.24 -1.17 -12.85
CA GLN A 70 12.41 -1.78 -13.90
C GLN A 70 10.99 -2.12 -13.41
N ARG A 71 10.90 -2.69 -12.20
CA ARG A 71 9.65 -3.12 -11.57
C ARG A 71 8.74 -1.97 -11.16
N ASN A 72 9.32 -0.88 -10.66
CA ASN A 72 8.60 0.10 -9.86
C ASN A 72 8.58 1.51 -10.45
N CYS A 73 9.50 1.84 -11.36
CA CYS A 73 9.75 3.23 -11.74
C CYS A 73 9.49 3.51 -13.23
N THR A 74 9.41 2.49 -14.08
CA THR A 74 9.43 2.64 -15.55
C THR A 74 8.15 3.21 -16.15
N GLU A 75 7.00 3.05 -15.49
CA GLU A 75 5.74 3.65 -15.93
C GLU A 75 5.82 5.19 -16.05
N CYS A 76 6.64 5.82 -15.21
CA CYS A 76 6.93 7.25 -15.26
C CYS A 76 8.29 7.55 -15.91
N HIS A 77 9.36 6.89 -15.43
CA HIS A 77 10.73 7.22 -15.79
C HIS A 77 11.23 6.56 -17.08
N GLY A 78 10.42 5.69 -17.70
CA GLY A 78 10.78 4.94 -18.91
C GLY A 78 11.76 3.79 -18.65
N ALA A 79 11.70 2.75 -19.47
CA ALA A 79 12.54 1.55 -19.33
C ALA A 79 14.05 1.87 -19.36
N ALA A 80 14.46 2.87 -20.14
CA ALA A 80 15.85 3.30 -20.26
C ALA A 80 16.24 4.43 -19.27
N GLY A 81 15.32 4.88 -18.41
CA GLY A 81 15.52 6.09 -17.60
C GLY A 81 15.48 7.39 -18.42
N ASP A 82 14.87 7.36 -19.60
CA ASP A 82 14.76 8.49 -20.53
C ASP A 82 13.61 9.45 -20.20
N SER A 83 12.88 9.18 -19.11
CA SER A 83 11.69 9.93 -18.67
C SER A 83 10.57 9.94 -19.72
N GLN A 84 10.49 8.87 -20.53
CA GLN A 84 9.42 8.63 -21.50
C GLN A 84 8.51 7.47 -21.04
N GLY A 85 8.22 7.37 -19.75
CA GLY A 85 7.23 6.40 -19.26
C GLY A 85 5.82 6.69 -19.80
N VAL A 86 4.98 5.68 -19.85
CA VAL A 86 3.60 5.78 -20.40
C VAL A 86 2.78 6.89 -19.74
N LEU A 87 2.95 7.11 -18.43
CA LEU A 87 2.23 8.14 -17.66
C LEU A 87 2.74 9.56 -17.94
N VAL A 88 3.98 9.70 -18.39
CA VAL A 88 4.51 10.99 -18.86
C VAL A 88 4.04 11.26 -20.29
N GLN A 89 4.02 10.22 -21.13
CA GLN A 89 3.57 10.34 -22.53
C GLN A 89 2.07 10.66 -22.66
N ASP A 90 1.23 10.11 -21.79
CA ASP A 90 -0.22 10.37 -21.78
C ASP A 90 -0.61 11.66 -21.04
N GLY A 91 0.33 12.27 -20.32
CA GLY A 91 0.17 13.53 -19.59
C GLY A 91 -0.41 13.39 -18.18
N SER A 92 -0.54 12.18 -17.65
CA SER A 92 -0.98 11.90 -16.27
C SER A 92 0.03 12.39 -15.24
N VAL A 93 1.33 12.35 -15.57
CA VAL A 93 2.43 12.86 -14.75
C VAL A 93 3.15 14.00 -15.50
N PRO A 94 3.53 15.10 -14.82
CA PRO A 94 4.30 16.18 -15.45
C PRO A 94 5.63 15.69 -16.04
N ALA A 95 6.08 16.35 -17.10
CA ALA A 95 7.40 16.08 -17.67
C ALA A 95 8.51 16.29 -16.63
N MET A 96 9.51 15.41 -16.64
CA MET A 96 10.60 15.38 -15.68
C MET A 96 11.96 15.21 -16.40
N PRO A 97 13.08 15.62 -15.76
CA PRO A 97 14.42 15.44 -16.35
C PRO A 97 14.74 13.96 -16.60
N SER A 98 15.53 13.70 -17.65
CA SER A 98 16.01 12.36 -17.99
C SER A 98 17.22 11.98 -17.15
N PHE A 99 17.33 10.72 -16.74
CA PHE A 99 18.56 10.18 -16.15
C PHE A 99 19.70 10.02 -17.17
N LEU A 100 19.39 10.15 -18.46
CA LEU A 100 20.36 10.15 -19.56
C LEU A 100 20.94 11.55 -19.84
N ASP A 101 20.37 12.60 -19.25
CA ASP A 101 20.91 13.96 -19.38
C ASP A 101 22.12 14.15 -18.47
N ALA A 102 23.30 13.84 -19.02
CA ALA A 102 24.55 13.90 -18.26
C ALA A 102 24.82 15.30 -17.67
N GLU A 103 24.44 16.39 -18.33
CA GLU A 103 24.66 17.75 -17.81
C GLU A 103 23.82 17.99 -16.56
N HIS A 104 22.55 17.58 -16.59
CA HIS A 104 21.68 17.64 -15.42
C HIS A 104 22.21 16.79 -14.27
N ILE A 105 22.45 15.50 -14.51
CA ILE A 105 22.86 14.55 -13.45
C ILE A 105 24.19 14.96 -12.81
N ARG A 106 25.14 15.54 -13.57
CA ARG A 106 26.44 15.98 -13.03
C ARG A 106 26.34 17.03 -11.91
N THR A 107 25.19 17.72 -11.82
CA THR A 107 24.93 18.75 -10.80
C THR A 107 24.13 18.24 -9.61
N GLN A 108 23.70 16.97 -9.63
CA GLN A 108 22.90 16.36 -8.58
C GLN A 108 23.79 15.54 -7.63
N LYS A 109 23.32 15.35 -6.40
CA LYS A 109 23.97 14.47 -5.43
C LYS A 109 23.21 13.14 -5.37
N PRO A 110 23.87 11.98 -5.33
CA PRO A 110 23.18 10.71 -5.11
C PRO A 110 22.33 10.67 -3.83
N ALA A 111 22.76 11.35 -2.76
CA ALA A 111 21.98 11.47 -1.52
C ALA A 111 20.63 12.18 -1.74
N ASP A 112 20.52 13.10 -2.71
CA ASP A 112 19.26 13.76 -3.03
C ASP A 112 18.28 12.78 -3.70
N TYR A 113 18.78 11.87 -4.55
CA TYR A 113 17.96 10.80 -5.12
C TYR A 113 17.49 9.82 -4.06
N TYR A 114 18.36 9.39 -3.15
CA TYR A 114 17.96 8.55 -2.02
C TYR A 114 16.85 9.22 -1.19
N THR A 115 16.98 10.51 -0.90
CA THR A 115 15.99 11.28 -0.14
C THR A 115 14.64 11.35 -0.88
N ILE A 116 14.68 11.65 -2.18
CA ILE A 116 13.48 11.73 -3.02
C ILE A 116 12.80 10.36 -3.16
N ILE A 117 13.55 9.27 -3.32
CA ILE A 117 12.99 7.90 -3.36
C ILE A 117 12.35 7.56 -2.00
N THR A 118 13.01 7.91 -0.90
CA THR A 118 12.55 7.60 0.45
C THR A 118 11.22 8.30 0.77
N TYR A 119 11.17 9.62 0.60
CA TYR A 119 10.03 10.43 1.05
C TYR A 119 9.06 10.83 -0.06
N GLY A 120 9.40 10.55 -1.32
CA GLY A 120 8.63 10.97 -2.48
C GLY A 120 8.72 12.48 -2.73
N ASN A 121 7.96 12.94 -3.71
CA ASN A 121 7.72 14.35 -4.01
C ASN A 121 6.28 14.51 -4.49
N ILE A 122 5.39 14.92 -3.59
CA ILE A 122 3.96 15.00 -3.86
C ILE A 122 3.62 16.04 -4.94
N ASP A 123 4.40 17.13 -5.04
CA ASP A 123 4.20 18.16 -6.07
C ASP A 123 4.56 17.64 -7.47
N ALA A 124 5.47 16.67 -7.55
CA ALA A 124 5.87 15.98 -8.77
C ALA A 124 5.15 14.64 -8.98
N LEU A 125 4.14 14.31 -8.15
CA LEU A 125 3.41 13.04 -8.16
C LEU A 125 4.31 11.80 -8.00
N MET A 126 5.46 11.95 -7.34
CA MET A 126 6.34 10.84 -7.02
C MET A 126 5.99 10.27 -5.63
N PRO A 127 5.55 8.99 -5.52
CA PRO A 127 5.18 8.39 -4.24
C PRO A 127 6.41 8.12 -3.35
N PRO A 128 6.25 8.05 -2.02
CA PRO A 128 7.29 7.61 -1.11
C PRO A 128 7.51 6.09 -1.17
N TRP A 129 8.76 5.65 -1.08
CA TRP A 129 9.13 4.22 -1.08
C TRP A 129 9.67 3.71 0.26
N LEU A 130 9.72 4.56 1.31
CA LEU A 130 10.22 4.20 2.64
C LEU A 130 9.63 2.90 3.22
N ASN A 131 8.34 2.62 2.98
CA ASN A 131 7.63 1.46 3.52
C ASN A 131 7.62 0.24 2.58
N ASN A 132 8.07 0.39 1.33
CA ASN A 132 7.99 -0.64 0.30
C ASN A 132 9.38 -1.17 -0.12
N LEU A 133 10.44 -0.39 0.13
CA LEU A 133 11.83 -0.74 -0.12
C LEU A 133 12.62 -0.52 1.15
N THR A 134 13.59 -1.39 1.44
CA THR A 134 14.58 -1.23 2.50
C THR A 134 15.52 -0.04 2.23
N GLN A 135 16.25 0.43 3.24
CA GLN A 135 17.25 1.49 3.06
C GLN A 135 18.30 1.12 1.99
N GLN A 136 18.80 -0.12 2.02
CA GLN A 136 19.76 -0.61 1.04
C GLN A 136 19.19 -0.59 -0.38
N GLU A 137 17.98 -1.12 -0.58
CA GLU A 137 17.32 -1.13 -1.90
C GLU A 137 17.10 0.28 -2.47
N ARG A 138 16.77 1.26 -1.61
CA ARG A 138 16.64 2.66 -2.05
C ARG A 138 17.98 3.25 -2.50
N TRP A 139 19.08 2.88 -1.85
CA TRP A 139 20.42 3.26 -2.25
C TRP A 139 20.88 2.62 -3.55
N ASP A 140 20.56 1.33 -3.73
CA ASP A 140 20.82 0.60 -4.96
C ASP A 140 20.16 1.31 -6.15
N VAL A 141 18.88 1.68 -6.01
CA VAL A 141 18.14 2.46 -7.04
C VAL A 141 18.76 3.85 -7.25
N ALA A 142 19.07 4.58 -6.17
CA ALA A 142 19.63 5.92 -6.27
C ALA A 142 20.97 5.93 -7.03
N MET A 143 21.85 4.98 -6.75
CA MET A 143 23.13 4.84 -7.44
C MET A 143 22.96 4.32 -8.87
N TYR A 144 22.01 3.41 -9.10
CA TYR A 144 21.66 2.95 -10.45
C TYR A 144 21.20 4.08 -11.34
N VAL A 145 20.17 4.85 -10.95
CA VAL A 145 19.67 5.95 -11.80
C VAL A 145 20.72 7.04 -12.03
N HIS A 146 21.58 7.27 -11.04
CA HIS A 146 22.72 8.17 -11.20
C HIS A 146 23.68 7.63 -12.27
N SER A 147 24.00 6.33 -12.26
CA SER A 147 24.95 5.72 -13.21
C SER A 147 24.52 5.78 -14.69
N LEU A 148 23.22 5.83 -14.98
CA LEU A 148 22.63 5.76 -16.33
C LEU A 148 23.14 6.81 -17.33
N ARG A 149 23.67 7.94 -16.85
CA ARG A 149 24.27 8.98 -17.70
C ARG A 149 25.54 8.52 -18.45
N SER A 150 26.22 7.49 -17.94
CA SER A 150 27.54 7.09 -18.40
C SER A 150 27.46 5.91 -19.36
N THR A 151 28.16 5.98 -20.49
CA THR A 151 28.24 4.84 -21.42
C THR A 151 29.35 3.86 -21.02
N SER A 152 29.26 2.63 -21.53
CA SER A 152 30.29 1.61 -21.30
C SER A 152 31.68 2.05 -21.79
N GLU A 153 31.73 2.79 -22.91
CA GLU A 153 32.96 3.32 -23.47
C GLU A 153 33.57 4.40 -22.59
N GLN A 154 32.73 5.28 -22.01
CA GLN A 154 33.19 6.30 -21.06
C GLN A 154 33.74 5.65 -19.79
N ILE A 155 33.05 4.63 -19.27
CA ILE A 155 33.51 3.88 -18.08
C ILE A 155 34.86 3.20 -18.36
N ALA A 156 34.99 2.51 -19.50
CA ALA A 156 36.24 1.85 -19.88
C ALA A 156 37.40 2.86 -20.06
N ARG A 157 37.12 4.03 -20.64
CA ARG A 157 38.10 5.11 -20.76
C ARG A 157 38.52 5.65 -19.39
N GLY A 158 37.56 5.86 -18.49
CA GLY A 158 37.79 6.31 -17.13
C GLY A 158 38.61 5.33 -16.31
N GLN A 159 38.34 4.03 -16.45
CA GLN A 159 39.10 2.96 -15.81
C GLN A 159 40.57 3.01 -16.22
N GLN A 160 40.84 3.20 -17.52
CA GLN A 160 42.21 3.31 -18.00
C GLN A 160 42.92 4.52 -17.39
N ILE A 161 42.29 5.70 -17.42
CA ILE A 161 42.87 6.92 -16.85
C ILE A 161 43.12 6.74 -15.34
N TYR A 162 42.18 6.13 -14.63
CA TYR A 162 42.32 5.86 -13.20
C TYR A 162 43.52 4.97 -12.88
N ALA A 163 43.68 3.88 -13.64
CA ALA A 163 44.80 2.97 -13.49
C ALA A 163 46.15 3.65 -13.81
N ASP A 164 46.17 4.52 -14.82
CA ASP A 164 47.38 5.21 -15.26
C ASP A 164 47.80 6.34 -14.29
N GLU A 165 46.84 7.07 -13.70
CA GLU A 165 47.11 8.34 -13.02
C GLU A 165 46.69 8.41 -11.55
N CYS A 166 45.69 7.63 -11.12
CA CYS A 166 45.02 7.82 -9.83
C CYS A 166 45.35 6.71 -8.82
N ALA A 167 45.49 5.47 -9.29
CA ALA A 167 45.63 4.29 -8.45
C ALA A 167 46.89 4.30 -7.57
N SER A 168 47.96 5.01 -7.97
CA SER A 168 49.19 5.09 -7.18
C SER A 168 48.98 5.74 -5.80
N CYS A 169 48.03 6.68 -5.70
CA CYS A 169 47.64 7.35 -4.46
C CYS A 169 46.32 6.82 -3.89
N HIS A 170 45.31 6.57 -4.74
CA HIS A 170 43.98 6.19 -4.29
C HIS A 170 43.77 4.66 -4.15
N GLY A 171 44.72 3.85 -4.60
CA GLY A 171 44.63 2.38 -4.62
C GLY A 171 43.81 1.86 -5.81
N ASP A 172 44.03 0.61 -6.22
CA ASP A 172 43.29 0.01 -7.35
C ASP A 172 41.78 -0.09 -7.09
N GLU A 173 41.41 -0.26 -5.81
CA GLU A 173 40.02 -0.33 -5.35
C GLU A 173 39.48 1.03 -4.86
N GLY A 174 40.28 2.11 -4.90
CA GLY A 174 39.82 3.45 -4.49
C GLY A 174 39.71 3.70 -2.99
N ARG A 175 40.30 2.86 -2.12
CA ARG A 175 40.23 2.98 -0.65
C ARG A 175 41.12 4.09 -0.07
N GLY A 176 41.86 4.80 -0.91
CA GLY A 176 42.79 5.86 -0.50
C GLY A 176 44.12 5.35 0.06
N ASP A 177 44.42 4.07 -0.16
CA ASP A 177 45.55 3.31 0.41
C ASP A 177 46.61 2.93 -0.64
N GLY A 178 46.72 3.73 -1.71
CA GLY A 178 47.66 3.49 -2.80
C GLY A 178 49.13 3.43 -2.33
N PRO A 179 50.01 2.78 -3.11
CA PRO A 179 51.40 2.55 -2.73
C PRO A 179 52.20 3.82 -2.38
N GLU A 180 51.83 4.99 -2.95
CA GLU A 180 52.47 6.26 -2.61
C GLU A 180 52.06 6.82 -1.25
N MET A 181 50.98 6.30 -0.64
CA MET A 181 50.48 6.76 0.66
C MET A 181 51.11 6.03 1.85
N ILE A 182 51.61 4.81 1.66
CA ILE A 182 52.07 3.87 2.71
C ILE A 182 53.08 4.50 3.70
N ASP A 183 53.98 5.37 3.22
CA ASP A 183 55.04 5.96 4.04
C ASP A 183 54.82 7.46 4.38
N THR A 184 53.67 8.02 3.99
CA THR A 184 53.40 9.46 4.19
C THR A 184 52.64 9.77 5.48
N GLY A 185 51.99 8.76 6.08
CA GLY A 185 51.07 8.94 7.21
C GLY A 185 49.79 9.72 6.86
N ARG A 186 49.53 9.94 5.58
CA ARG A 186 48.32 10.54 5.04
C ARG A 186 47.49 9.46 4.35
N GLN A 187 46.18 9.66 4.22
CA GLN A 187 45.30 8.83 3.40
C GLN A 187 44.68 9.73 2.32
N ALA A 188 44.59 9.22 1.09
CA ALA A 188 43.82 9.90 0.05
C ALA A 188 42.32 9.68 0.31
N GLY A 189 41.45 10.38 -0.42
CA GLY A 189 40.00 10.16 -0.29
C GLY A 189 39.63 8.71 -0.59
N ASP A 190 38.79 8.12 0.27
CA ASP A 190 38.21 6.78 0.09
C ASP A 190 36.94 6.89 -0.76
N PHE A 191 37.01 6.44 -2.00
CA PHE A 191 35.89 6.45 -2.93
C PHE A 191 34.90 5.31 -2.70
N THR A 192 35.26 4.33 -1.86
CA THR A 192 34.37 3.23 -1.46
C THR A 192 33.42 3.65 -0.33
N HIS A 193 33.73 4.73 0.37
CA HIS A 193 32.89 5.26 1.45
C HIS A 193 31.72 6.09 0.88
N VAL A 194 30.58 5.42 0.65
CA VAL A 194 29.40 6.01 -0.01
C VAL A 194 28.83 7.20 0.76
N ALA A 195 28.87 7.19 2.09
CA ALA A 195 28.41 8.31 2.91
C ALA A 195 29.09 9.63 2.55
N ASP A 196 30.40 9.60 2.27
CA ASP A 196 31.16 10.79 1.88
C ASP A 196 30.89 11.15 0.42
N THR A 197 30.98 10.16 -0.48
CA THR A 197 30.90 10.43 -1.92
C THR A 197 29.49 10.82 -2.37
N ALA A 198 28.43 10.29 -1.74
CA ALA A 198 27.04 10.56 -2.12
C ALA A 198 26.58 11.99 -1.82
N THR A 199 27.28 12.73 -0.94
CA THR A 199 26.99 14.13 -0.62
C THR A 199 27.67 15.12 -1.57
N LEU A 200 28.56 14.63 -2.44
CA LEU A 200 29.27 15.39 -3.45
C LEU A 200 28.57 15.24 -4.80
N THR A 201 28.60 16.29 -5.60
CA THR A 201 28.18 16.24 -7.01
C THR A 201 29.34 15.74 -7.87
N ASP A 202 29.04 15.20 -9.03
CA ASP A 202 30.03 14.88 -10.05
C ASP A 202 30.90 16.07 -10.45
N ARG A 203 30.32 17.28 -10.45
CA ARG A 203 31.09 18.51 -10.69
C ARG A 203 32.17 18.74 -9.63
N ASN A 204 31.97 18.30 -8.38
CA ASN A 204 33.00 18.40 -7.35
C ASN A 204 34.21 17.50 -7.66
N PHE A 205 33.96 16.26 -8.12
CA PHE A 205 35.02 15.36 -8.57
C PHE A 205 35.73 15.91 -9.81
N PHE A 206 34.97 16.43 -10.78
CA PHE A 206 35.55 17.05 -11.98
C PHE A 206 36.53 18.16 -11.61
N VAL A 207 36.12 19.12 -10.78
CA VAL A 207 36.99 20.25 -10.38
C VAL A 207 38.22 19.76 -9.62
N SER A 208 38.07 18.74 -8.79
CA SER A 208 39.19 18.15 -8.04
C SER A 208 40.23 17.50 -8.95
N ILE A 209 39.80 16.86 -10.05
CA ILE A 209 40.69 16.26 -11.04
C ILE A 209 41.28 17.32 -11.98
N ASP A 210 40.45 18.26 -12.43
CA ASP A 210 40.84 19.32 -13.37
C ASP A 210 41.86 20.29 -12.76
N GLU A 211 41.54 20.84 -11.59
CA GLU A 211 42.32 21.88 -10.92
C GLU A 211 43.30 21.34 -9.87
N GLY A 212 43.15 20.07 -9.46
CA GLY A 212 43.91 19.46 -8.37
C GLY A 212 43.45 19.92 -6.97
N ILE A 213 44.08 19.37 -5.93
CA ILE A 213 43.81 19.72 -4.52
C ILE A 213 45.12 20.11 -3.83
N GLY A 214 45.45 21.39 -3.90
CA GLY A 214 46.65 21.96 -3.25
C GLY A 214 47.93 21.25 -3.69
N GLU A 215 48.81 20.94 -2.74
CA GLU A 215 50.04 20.17 -2.99
C GLU A 215 49.81 18.65 -2.89
N ASN A 216 48.59 18.19 -2.60
CA ASN A 216 48.30 16.79 -2.27
C ASN A 216 47.77 15.98 -3.46
N MET A 217 47.05 16.61 -4.38
CA MET A 217 46.53 15.99 -5.60
C MET A 217 46.89 16.86 -6.81
N PRO A 218 47.63 16.33 -7.81
CA PRO A 218 47.97 17.07 -9.02
C PRO A 218 46.74 17.50 -9.82
N ALA A 219 46.90 18.57 -10.61
CA ALA A 219 45.91 19.01 -11.59
C ALA A 219 46.09 18.27 -12.92
N TYR A 220 45.00 17.79 -13.50
CA TYR A 220 45.01 17.02 -14.75
C TYR A 220 44.37 17.74 -15.94
N GLY A 221 43.79 18.93 -15.73
CA GLY A 221 43.11 19.73 -16.77
C GLY A 221 43.97 20.13 -17.97
N ASP A 222 45.29 20.27 -17.78
CA ASP A 222 46.24 20.56 -18.86
C ASP A 222 46.69 19.28 -19.60
N THR A 223 46.44 18.10 -19.04
CA THR A 223 46.91 16.80 -19.56
C THR A 223 45.80 16.04 -20.29
N TYR A 224 44.58 16.07 -19.75
CA TYR A 224 43.42 15.35 -20.27
C TYR A 224 42.35 16.32 -20.75
N SER A 225 41.59 15.91 -21.77
CA SER A 225 40.42 16.67 -22.23
C SER A 225 39.29 16.64 -21.20
N GLU A 226 38.34 17.58 -21.27
CA GLU A 226 37.16 17.56 -20.38
C GLU A 226 36.38 16.23 -20.46
N ASP A 227 36.26 15.64 -21.65
CA ASP A 227 35.58 14.36 -21.85
C ASP A 227 36.32 13.20 -21.15
N ASP A 228 37.65 13.23 -21.15
CA ASP A 228 38.49 12.26 -20.44
C ASP A 228 38.36 12.43 -18.91
N ILE A 229 38.29 13.67 -18.42
CA ILE A 229 38.07 13.93 -16.99
C ILE A 229 36.66 13.46 -16.58
N TRP A 230 35.64 13.71 -17.40
CA TRP A 230 34.30 13.17 -17.14
C TRP A 230 34.25 11.64 -17.17
N ALA A 231 35.03 10.99 -18.05
CA ALA A 231 35.20 9.55 -18.05
C ALA A 231 35.82 9.06 -16.73
N ALA A 232 36.88 9.73 -16.25
CA ALA A 232 37.50 9.42 -14.96
C ALA A 232 36.51 9.60 -13.79
N VAL A 233 35.71 10.67 -13.78
CA VAL A 233 34.65 10.88 -12.77
C VAL A 233 33.63 9.74 -12.81
N ALA A 234 33.18 9.33 -14.00
CA ALA A 234 32.23 8.22 -14.16
C ALA A 234 32.77 6.92 -13.56
N TYR A 235 34.05 6.61 -13.78
CA TYR A 235 34.68 5.42 -13.20
C TYR A 235 34.87 5.54 -11.68
N VAL A 236 35.32 6.70 -11.17
CA VAL A 236 35.49 6.94 -9.72
C VAL A 236 34.17 6.70 -8.97
N ARG A 237 33.03 7.06 -9.57
CA ARG A 237 31.70 6.79 -9.00
C ARG A 237 31.37 5.31 -8.88
N LEU A 238 31.96 4.46 -9.70
CA LEU A 238 31.76 3.01 -9.62
C LEU A 238 32.60 2.39 -8.50
N LEU A 239 33.69 2.99 -8.03
CA LEU A 239 34.54 2.35 -7.01
C LEU A 239 33.82 2.08 -5.68
N GLY A 240 32.73 2.80 -5.39
CA GLY A 240 31.90 2.59 -4.20
C GLY A 240 30.62 1.79 -4.40
N LEU A 241 30.56 0.90 -5.40
CA LEU A 241 29.37 0.07 -5.68
C LEU A 241 29.76 -1.41 -5.80
N THR A 242 28.79 -2.28 -6.09
CA THR A 242 29.03 -3.67 -6.49
C THR A 242 28.22 -4.02 -7.73
N ASN A 243 28.55 -5.16 -8.37
CA ASN A 243 27.84 -5.69 -9.54
C ASN A 243 27.62 -4.62 -10.64
N PHE A 244 28.71 -3.94 -11.04
CA PHE A 244 28.71 -2.79 -11.97
C PHE A 244 28.24 -3.09 -13.40
N GLU A 245 27.74 -4.30 -13.65
CA GLU A 245 27.07 -4.68 -14.89
C GLU A 245 25.57 -4.31 -14.87
N PRO A 246 25.22 -3.01 -14.80
CA PRO A 246 23.98 -2.59 -15.42
C PRO A 246 24.17 -1.26 -16.14
N SER A 247 24.67 -1.36 -17.37
CA SER A 247 24.57 -0.27 -18.33
C SER A 247 23.11 -0.04 -18.73
N ARG A 248 22.83 1.12 -19.35
CA ARG A 248 21.56 1.39 -20.05
C ARG A 248 21.10 0.21 -20.92
N ASP A 249 22.03 -0.48 -21.56
CA ASP A 249 21.70 -1.62 -22.42
C ASP A 249 21.27 -2.85 -21.62
N ALA A 250 21.77 -3.05 -20.39
CA ALA A 250 21.30 -4.10 -19.49
C ALA A 250 19.88 -3.83 -18.99
N ALA A 251 19.57 -2.58 -18.65
CA ALA A 251 18.23 -2.16 -18.28
C ALA A 251 17.20 -2.37 -19.40
N ILE A 252 17.60 -2.02 -20.63
CA ILE A 252 16.80 -2.27 -21.83
C ILE A 252 16.63 -3.77 -22.07
N ARG A 253 17.67 -4.60 -21.87
CA ARG A 253 17.54 -6.07 -21.95
C ARG A 253 16.56 -6.64 -20.92
N LEU A 254 16.65 -6.20 -19.66
CA LEU A 254 15.72 -6.57 -18.60
C LEU A 254 14.27 -6.16 -18.96
N ALA A 255 14.09 -4.98 -19.57
CA ALA A 255 12.79 -4.49 -20.04
C ALA A 255 12.26 -5.20 -21.30
N GLN A 256 13.15 -5.83 -22.09
CA GLN A 256 12.84 -6.48 -23.37
C GLN A 256 12.72 -8.00 -23.24
N ALA A 257 12.54 -8.52 -22.03
CA ALA A 257 12.48 -9.95 -21.69
C ALA A 257 11.61 -10.76 -22.69
N GLY A 258 12.31 -11.30 -23.69
CA GLY A 258 11.92 -12.25 -24.73
C GLY A 258 13.15 -13.11 -25.09
N GLU A 259 14.10 -13.20 -24.14
CA GLU A 259 15.26 -14.07 -24.16
C GLU A 259 14.97 -15.34 -23.35
N THR A 260 15.79 -16.36 -23.55
CA THR A 260 15.75 -17.59 -22.78
C THR A 260 16.86 -17.61 -21.74
N VAL A 261 16.55 -18.06 -20.52
CA VAL A 261 17.49 -18.24 -19.42
C VAL A 261 17.73 -19.72 -19.14
N THR A 262 18.77 -20.03 -18.37
CA THR A 262 18.95 -21.35 -17.77
C THR A 262 18.48 -21.29 -16.34
N ILE A 263 17.59 -22.18 -15.90
CA ILE A 263 17.24 -22.36 -14.49
C ILE A 263 18.02 -23.56 -13.96
N SER A 264 18.64 -23.43 -12.80
CA SER A 264 19.36 -24.54 -12.16
C SER A 264 19.03 -24.63 -10.67
N GLY A 265 19.50 -25.66 -9.99
CA GLY A 265 19.29 -25.77 -8.55
C GLY A 265 19.82 -27.06 -7.99
N MET A 266 19.71 -27.18 -6.67
CA MET A 266 20.08 -28.36 -5.91
C MET A 266 18.85 -28.94 -5.21
N ILE A 267 18.68 -30.25 -5.36
CA ILE A 267 17.75 -31.03 -4.54
C ILE A 267 18.52 -31.60 -3.37
N ARG A 268 18.07 -31.34 -2.14
CA ARG A 268 18.72 -31.79 -0.91
C ARG A 268 17.78 -32.68 -0.11
N MET A 269 18.30 -33.81 0.38
CA MET A 269 17.61 -34.60 1.40
C MET A 269 17.96 -34.02 2.77
N GLU A 270 16.97 -33.48 3.46
CA GLU A 270 17.16 -32.81 4.75
C GLU A 270 16.94 -33.75 5.95
N THR A 271 16.34 -34.92 5.74
CA THR A 271 16.20 -35.96 6.78
C THR A 271 17.54 -36.67 7.03
N GLU A 272 17.99 -36.70 8.29
CA GLU A 272 19.39 -37.05 8.65
C GLU A 272 19.78 -38.49 8.27
N ASP A 273 18.84 -39.44 8.38
CA ASP A 273 19.05 -40.86 8.09
C ASP A 273 18.56 -41.30 6.71
N ALA A 274 18.17 -40.35 5.86
CA ALA A 274 17.75 -40.60 4.49
C ALA A 274 18.83 -40.21 3.48
N ALA A 275 18.87 -40.93 2.36
CA ALA A 275 19.76 -40.61 1.24
C ALA A 275 18.93 -40.07 0.07
N LEU A 276 19.48 -39.09 -0.64
CA LEU A 276 18.89 -38.62 -1.89
C LEU A 276 18.88 -39.77 -2.93
N PRO A 277 17.77 -40.00 -3.66
CA PRO A 277 17.72 -41.02 -4.71
C PRO A 277 18.75 -40.75 -5.82
N ASP A 278 19.25 -41.81 -6.48
CA ASP A 278 20.26 -41.68 -7.56
C ASP A 278 19.75 -40.88 -8.79
N SER A 279 18.42 -40.78 -8.95
CA SER A 279 17.78 -40.04 -10.04
C SER A 279 16.34 -39.69 -9.66
N LEU A 280 15.95 -38.46 -9.98
CA LEU A 280 14.58 -37.96 -9.93
C LEU A 280 14.30 -37.14 -11.20
N ASP A 281 13.07 -37.22 -11.69
CA ASP A 281 12.59 -36.34 -12.76
C ASP A 281 12.19 -34.99 -12.14
N VAL A 282 12.96 -33.95 -12.46
CA VAL A 282 12.71 -32.58 -12.01
C VAL A 282 11.84 -31.89 -13.04
N ASN A 283 10.72 -31.33 -12.59
CA ASN A 283 9.75 -30.69 -13.46
C ASN A 283 9.74 -29.19 -13.19
N LEU A 284 9.96 -28.40 -14.22
CA LEU A 284 9.75 -26.96 -14.20
C LEU A 284 8.40 -26.67 -14.82
N ARG A 285 7.53 -25.96 -14.10
CA ARG A 285 6.28 -25.42 -14.60
C ARG A 285 6.39 -23.91 -14.68
N TYR A 286 6.04 -23.33 -15.82
CA TYR A 286 6.13 -21.90 -16.03
C TYR A 286 5.01 -21.38 -16.94
N GLY A 287 4.49 -20.19 -16.70
CA GLY A 287 3.39 -19.61 -17.48
C GLY A 287 2.54 -18.62 -16.69
N SER A 288 1.58 -18.01 -17.37
CA SER A 288 0.52 -17.18 -16.77
C SER A 288 -0.86 -17.75 -17.12
N GLN A 289 -1.92 -17.27 -16.47
CA GLN A 289 -3.29 -17.67 -16.85
C GLN A 289 -3.63 -17.30 -18.30
N GLU A 290 -3.03 -16.23 -18.84
CA GLU A 290 -3.31 -15.71 -20.17
C GLU A 290 -2.42 -16.36 -21.25
N ALA A 291 -1.15 -16.58 -20.96
CA ALA A 291 -0.18 -17.19 -21.88
C ALA A 291 -0.23 -18.74 -21.89
N GLY A 292 -0.89 -19.33 -20.89
CA GLY A 292 -0.98 -20.78 -20.71
C GLY A 292 0.22 -21.35 -19.95
N ILE A 293 -0.01 -22.51 -19.32
CA ILE A 293 0.99 -23.19 -18.51
C ILE A 293 1.82 -24.12 -19.39
N GLN A 294 3.14 -23.95 -19.34
CA GLN A 294 4.13 -24.80 -19.98
C GLN A 294 4.89 -25.64 -18.94
N ALA A 295 5.52 -26.72 -19.39
CA ALA A 295 6.31 -27.58 -18.53
C ALA A 295 7.55 -28.11 -19.25
N MET A 296 8.65 -28.20 -18.52
CA MET A 296 9.91 -28.83 -18.92
C MET A 296 10.30 -29.89 -17.90
N ILE A 297 11.05 -30.89 -18.35
CA ILE A 297 11.53 -31.99 -17.49
C ILE A 297 13.03 -32.13 -17.69
N ALA A 298 13.78 -32.21 -16.59
CA ALA A 298 15.21 -32.42 -16.57
C ALA A 298 15.56 -33.49 -15.51
N PRO A 299 16.54 -34.37 -15.76
CA PRO A 299 16.96 -35.34 -14.77
C PRO A 299 17.85 -34.68 -13.71
N MET A 300 17.61 -35.01 -12.45
CA MET A 300 18.54 -34.73 -11.35
C MET A 300 19.80 -35.58 -11.50
N GLN A 301 20.96 -34.97 -11.24
CA GLN A 301 22.27 -35.63 -11.19
C GLN A 301 22.49 -36.32 -9.82
N PRO A 302 23.46 -37.26 -9.72
CA PRO A 302 23.73 -37.95 -8.45
C PRO A 302 24.21 -37.04 -7.29
N ASP A 303 24.71 -35.85 -7.60
CA ASP A 303 25.08 -34.84 -6.59
C ASP A 303 23.90 -33.96 -6.17
N GLY A 304 22.70 -34.20 -6.71
CA GLY A 304 21.48 -33.45 -6.46
C GLY A 304 21.27 -32.25 -7.38
N SER A 305 22.22 -31.93 -8.25
CA SER A 305 22.09 -30.79 -9.17
C SER A 305 21.13 -31.08 -10.32
N TYR A 306 20.46 -30.04 -10.84
CA TYR A 306 19.66 -30.12 -12.06
C TYR A 306 19.74 -28.79 -12.84
N SER A 307 19.38 -28.83 -14.13
CA SER A 307 19.26 -27.60 -14.92
C SER A 307 18.27 -27.74 -16.09
N PHE A 308 17.58 -26.64 -16.38
CA PHE A 308 16.72 -26.43 -17.53
C PHE A 308 17.34 -25.33 -18.39
N THR A 309 17.71 -25.63 -19.63
CA THR A 309 18.22 -24.63 -20.58
C THR A 309 17.11 -24.10 -21.47
N ASP A 310 17.33 -22.92 -22.04
CA ASP A 310 16.42 -22.31 -23.01
C ASP A 310 15.01 -22.04 -22.46
N VAL A 311 14.89 -21.72 -21.17
CA VAL A 311 13.62 -21.37 -20.51
C VAL A 311 13.24 -19.94 -20.90
N PRO A 312 12.12 -19.70 -21.60
CA PRO A 312 11.66 -18.35 -21.91
C PRO A 312 11.48 -17.52 -20.64
N ALA A 313 12.03 -16.30 -20.62
CA ALA A 313 11.81 -15.32 -19.56
C ALA A 313 10.87 -14.21 -20.06
N GLU A 314 9.56 -14.35 -19.81
CA GLU A 314 8.55 -13.35 -20.18
C GLU A 314 8.03 -12.58 -18.95
N ALA A 315 7.50 -11.37 -19.17
CA ALA A 315 6.87 -10.58 -18.11
C ALA A 315 5.66 -11.32 -17.52
N GLU A 316 5.41 -11.12 -16.21
CA GLU A 316 4.23 -11.66 -15.51
C GLU A 316 4.10 -13.20 -15.55
N GLN A 317 5.25 -13.89 -15.56
CA GLN A 317 5.33 -15.34 -15.58
C GLN A 317 5.88 -15.89 -14.27
N ASP A 318 5.28 -16.95 -13.75
CA ASP A 318 5.76 -17.64 -12.56
C ASP A 318 6.51 -18.92 -12.94
N TYR A 319 7.58 -19.24 -12.23
CA TYR A 319 8.40 -20.44 -12.42
C TYR A 319 8.39 -21.25 -11.12
N ILE A 320 8.03 -22.52 -11.23
CA ILE A 320 7.92 -23.43 -10.08
C ILE A 320 8.61 -24.73 -10.45
N VAL A 321 9.54 -25.17 -9.60
CA VAL A 321 10.14 -26.50 -9.72
C VAL A 321 9.44 -27.46 -8.77
N TYR A 322 9.17 -28.66 -9.25
CA TYR A 322 8.65 -29.71 -8.40
C TYR A 322 9.21 -31.08 -8.78
N VAL A 323 9.25 -31.97 -7.79
CA VAL A 323 9.55 -33.39 -7.99
C VAL A 323 8.47 -34.24 -7.35
N MET A 324 8.30 -35.46 -7.86
CA MET A 324 7.56 -36.50 -7.16
C MET A 324 8.54 -37.41 -6.43
N TYR A 325 8.37 -37.55 -5.12
CA TYR A 325 9.13 -38.46 -4.28
C TYR A 325 8.17 -39.21 -3.35
N ASN A 326 8.24 -40.55 -3.33
CA ASN A 326 7.33 -41.42 -2.56
C ASN A 326 5.83 -41.09 -2.73
N ASP A 327 5.39 -40.91 -3.98
CA ASP A 327 4.01 -40.53 -4.35
C ASP A 327 3.53 -39.17 -3.81
N GLN A 328 4.47 -38.32 -3.36
CA GLN A 328 4.20 -36.96 -2.88
C GLN A 328 4.90 -35.91 -3.74
N PHE A 329 4.24 -34.76 -3.92
CA PHE A 329 4.81 -33.61 -4.62
C PHE A 329 5.60 -32.76 -3.63
N PHE A 330 6.86 -32.47 -3.98
CA PHE A 330 7.66 -31.44 -3.33
C PHE A 330 7.77 -30.29 -4.31
N ILE A 331 7.29 -29.12 -3.91
CA ILE A 331 7.13 -27.94 -4.75
C ILE A 331 8.03 -26.84 -4.16
N SER A 332 8.79 -26.18 -5.01
CA SER A 332 9.62 -25.03 -4.61
C SER A 332 8.76 -23.83 -4.28
N ASP A 333 9.39 -22.81 -3.70
CA ASP A 333 8.82 -21.47 -3.75
C ASP A 333 8.62 -21.02 -5.20
N VAL A 334 7.62 -20.16 -5.40
CA VAL A 334 7.36 -19.57 -6.71
C VAL A 334 8.45 -18.55 -6.99
N LEU A 335 9.19 -18.75 -8.09
CA LEU A 335 10.14 -17.78 -8.60
C LEU A 335 9.42 -16.92 -9.66
N PRO A 336 9.00 -15.67 -9.36
CA PRO A 336 8.37 -14.81 -10.35
C PRO A 336 9.39 -14.34 -11.42
N SER A 337 8.92 -13.96 -12.61
CA SER A 337 9.80 -13.60 -13.74
C SER A 337 10.73 -12.42 -13.47
N ASN A 338 10.31 -11.50 -12.60
CA ASN A 338 11.14 -10.38 -12.16
C ASN A 338 12.32 -10.82 -11.27
N GLN A 339 12.22 -11.98 -10.59
CA GLN A 339 13.30 -12.58 -9.80
C GLN A 339 14.11 -13.60 -10.59
N LEU A 340 13.52 -14.25 -11.60
CA LEU A 340 14.23 -15.20 -12.45
C LEU A 340 15.48 -14.61 -13.14
N LEU A 341 15.44 -13.31 -13.45
CA LEU A 341 16.57 -12.59 -14.05
C LEU A 341 17.65 -12.19 -13.02
N LEU A 342 17.33 -12.24 -11.72
CA LEU A 342 18.23 -11.95 -10.59
C LEU A 342 18.94 -13.22 -10.11
N ASP A 343 18.14 -14.26 -9.86
CA ASP A 343 18.56 -15.55 -9.38
C ASP A 343 17.75 -16.61 -10.13
N ASN A 344 18.46 -17.36 -10.96
CA ASN A 344 17.91 -18.47 -11.71
C ASN A 344 18.13 -19.81 -10.99
N THR A 345 18.43 -19.75 -9.69
CA THR A 345 18.59 -20.91 -8.82
C THR A 345 17.29 -21.19 -8.08
N ILE A 346 16.80 -22.42 -8.17
CA ILE A 346 15.65 -22.88 -7.39
C ILE A 346 16.09 -24.12 -6.60
N ASP A 347 16.39 -23.96 -5.33
CA ASP A 347 16.71 -25.12 -4.49
C ASP A 347 15.41 -25.79 -4.01
N LEU A 348 15.47 -27.11 -3.80
CA LEU A 348 14.33 -27.89 -3.31
C LEU A 348 14.76 -28.85 -2.21
N SER A 349 14.10 -28.78 -1.07
CA SER A 349 14.33 -29.69 0.04
C SER A 349 13.34 -30.86 0.01
N LEU A 350 13.87 -32.07 0.16
CA LEU A 350 13.13 -33.31 0.33
C LEU A 350 13.20 -33.78 1.76
N TYR A 351 12.09 -34.35 2.22
CA TYR A 351 11.94 -34.88 3.56
C TYR A 351 11.30 -36.25 3.49
N GLU A 352 11.68 -37.14 4.38
CA GLU A 352 10.86 -38.31 4.68
C GLU A 352 9.59 -37.90 5.43
N THR A 353 8.56 -38.75 5.42
CA THR A 353 7.30 -38.49 6.12
C THR A 353 7.28 -39.09 7.53
N ILE A 354 6.65 -38.39 8.46
CA ILE A 354 6.26 -38.89 9.79
C ILE A 354 4.75 -38.67 10.01
N ASP A 355 4.10 -39.62 10.67
CA ASP A 355 2.66 -39.60 10.96
C ASP A 355 2.33 -39.52 12.46
N ASP A 356 3.33 -39.24 13.30
CA ASP A 356 3.17 -39.03 14.74
C ASP A 356 2.78 -37.59 15.05
N PRO A 357 1.54 -37.29 15.48
CA PRO A 357 1.13 -35.92 15.81
C PRO A 357 1.89 -35.34 17.01
N GLY A 358 2.61 -36.16 17.79
CA GLY A 358 3.44 -35.70 18.91
C GLY A 358 4.60 -34.79 18.50
N VAL A 359 4.94 -34.71 17.21
CA VAL A 359 5.98 -33.79 16.71
C VAL A 359 5.47 -32.38 16.47
N ILE A 360 4.14 -32.18 16.47
CA ILE A 360 3.49 -30.90 16.19
C ILE A 360 3.09 -30.19 17.50
N THR A 361 3.47 -28.93 17.63
CA THR A 361 3.00 -28.02 18.67
C THR A 361 2.50 -26.71 18.08
N VAL A 362 1.63 -26.00 18.80
CA VAL A 362 1.25 -24.61 18.48
C VAL A 362 2.16 -23.68 19.26
N SER A 363 3.02 -22.92 18.58
CA SER A 363 3.99 -22.02 19.21
C SER A 363 3.53 -20.57 19.29
N GLN A 364 2.52 -20.17 18.50
CA GLN A 364 1.96 -18.82 18.56
C GLN A 364 0.53 -18.79 18.02
N ILE A 365 -0.32 -17.96 18.61
CA ILE A 365 -1.66 -17.64 18.09
C ILE A 365 -1.84 -16.13 18.10
N ASP A 366 -1.98 -15.51 16.93
CA ASP A 366 -2.34 -14.10 16.81
C ASP A 366 -3.75 -13.96 16.26
N THR A 367 -4.62 -13.24 16.97
CA THR A 367 -6.02 -13.05 16.59
C THR A 367 -6.36 -11.58 16.55
N THR A 368 -6.75 -11.06 15.39
CA THR A 368 -7.32 -9.71 15.28
C THR A 368 -8.84 -9.80 15.23
N ILE A 369 -9.50 -8.96 16.04
CA ILE A 369 -10.94 -8.89 16.18
C ILE A 369 -11.38 -7.51 15.72
N ALA A 370 -12.11 -7.49 14.62
CA ALA A 370 -12.64 -6.28 14.03
C ALA A 370 -14.16 -6.34 13.89
N ARG A 371 -14.79 -5.17 13.80
CA ARG A 371 -16.17 -5.08 13.34
C ARG A 371 -16.21 -5.31 11.85
N ASP A 372 -17.28 -5.96 11.43
CA ASP A 372 -17.56 -6.15 10.03
C ASP A 372 -17.70 -4.77 9.32
N GLN A 373 -16.77 -4.47 8.43
CA GLN A 373 -16.93 -3.47 7.37
C GLN A 373 -17.00 -4.15 5.99
N LEU A 374 -16.91 -5.49 5.95
CA LEU A 374 -17.05 -6.24 4.71
C LEU A 374 -18.54 -6.38 4.44
N ASP A 375 -18.95 -6.09 3.22
CA ASP A 375 -20.34 -6.18 2.78
C ASP A 375 -20.71 -7.68 2.57
N VAL A 376 -20.67 -8.49 3.65
CA VAL A 376 -20.93 -9.94 3.62
C VAL A 376 -22.43 -10.23 3.81
N GLY A 377 -23.29 -9.60 3.00
CA GLY A 377 -24.72 -9.91 2.94
C GLY A 377 -25.53 -9.59 4.21
N GLU A 378 -26.45 -10.47 4.62
CA GLU A 378 -27.44 -10.23 5.70
C GLU A 378 -26.90 -10.33 7.15
N LEU A 379 -25.61 -10.62 7.35
CA LEU A 379 -24.99 -10.83 8.68
C LEU A 379 -24.61 -9.49 9.34
N THR A 380 -25.58 -8.77 9.89
CA THR A 380 -25.38 -7.35 10.31
C THR A 380 -24.95 -7.12 11.77
N SER A 381 -24.85 -8.16 12.62
CA SER A 381 -24.37 -8.04 14.02
C SER A 381 -23.39 -9.15 14.44
N GLY A 382 -22.10 -8.92 14.22
CA GLY A 382 -21.07 -9.83 14.75
C GLY A 382 -19.65 -9.29 14.64
N LEU A 383 -18.70 -10.16 14.98
CA LEU A 383 -17.27 -9.87 14.98
C LEU A 383 -16.55 -10.79 14.00
N VAL A 384 -15.60 -10.21 13.26
CA VAL A 384 -14.70 -10.93 12.37
C VAL A 384 -13.39 -11.16 13.09
N PHE A 385 -12.95 -12.41 13.08
CA PHE A 385 -11.70 -12.87 13.66
C PHE A 385 -10.76 -13.23 12.53
N ASN A 386 -9.63 -12.54 12.40
CA ASN A 386 -8.53 -12.99 11.56
C ASN A 386 -7.47 -13.60 12.47
N GLN A 387 -7.35 -14.92 12.42
CA GLN A 387 -6.48 -15.71 13.27
C GLN A 387 -5.33 -16.28 12.44
N ARG A 388 -4.11 -16.15 12.96
CA ARG A 388 -2.91 -16.83 12.48
C ARG A 388 -2.44 -17.77 13.58
N ILE A 389 -2.36 -19.05 13.25
CA ILE A 389 -1.87 -20.11 14.15
C ILE A 389 -0.54 -20.57 13.59
N ARG A 390 0.51 -20.48 14.40
CA ARG A 390 1.83 -20.99 14.08
C ARG A 390 2.00 -22.40 14.64
N PHE A 391 2.13 -23.36 13.73
CA PHE A 391 2.47 -24.74 14.06
C PHE A 391 3.98 -24.92 13.96
N LYS A 392 4.55 -25.71 14.85
CA LYS A 392 5.95 -26.10 14.84
C LYS A 392 6.06 -27.61 14.70
N ASN A 393 6.75 -28.06 13.66
CA ASN A 393 7.20 -29.43 13.53
C ASN A 393 8.62 -29.56 14.09
N SER A 394 8.75 -30.33 15.17
CA SER A 394 10.01 -30.53 15.90
C SER A 394 10.89 -31.66 15.37
N SER A 395 10.42 -32.40 14.35
CA SER A 395 11.19 -33.45 13.69
C SER A 395 11.96 -32.93 12.47
N ASP A 396 12.85 -33.75 11.93
CA ASP A 396 13.57 -33.55 10.66
C ASP A 396 12.81 -34.16 9.45
N ARG A 397 11.54 -34.54 9.67
CA ARG A 397 10.65 -35.18 8.69
C ARG A 397 9.42 -34.33 8.48
N GLN A 398 8.85 -34.35 7.28
CA GLN A 398 7.57 -33.66 7.07
C GLN A 398 6.43 -34.46 7.70
N PHE A 399 5.56 -33.77 8.42
CA PHE A 399 4.42 -34.39 9.07
C PHE A 399 3.21 -34.46 8.13
N ALA A 400 2.67 -35.67 7.97
CA ALA A 400 1.45 -35.92 7.22
C ALA A 400 0.76 -37.18 7.77
N LEU A 401 -0.55 -37.10 7.99
CA LEU A 401 -1.37 -38.26 8.36
C LEU A 401 -1.82 -38.97 7.09
N ASN A 402 -1.41 -40.24 6.94
CA ASN A 402 -1.86 -41.09 5.85
C ASN A 402 -3.34 -41.43 6.03
N ALA A 403 -4.24 -40.70 5.38
CA ALA A 403 -5.67 -40.98 5.40
C ALA A 403 -6.18 -41.35 3.99
N PRO A 404 -6.75 -42.55 3.79
CA PRO A 404 -7.40 -42.86 2.52
C PRO A 404 -8.65 -41.97 2.33
N THR A 405 -8.76 -41.26 1.21
CA THR A 405 -10.02 -40.58 0.85
C THR A 405 -10.98 -41.56 0.16
N GLU A 406 -12.29 -41.38 0.35
CA GLU A 406 -13.32 -42.26 -0.21
C GLU A 406 -13.33 -42.35 -1.75
N SER A 407 -12.66 -41.42 -2.45
CA SER A 407 -12.59 -41.35 -3.91
C SER A 407 -11.38 -42.06 -4.54
N GLY A 408 -10.51 -42.69 -3.73
CA GLY A 408 -9.36 -43.46 -4.21
C GLY A 408 -8.16 -42.62 -4.67
N VAL A 409 -8.22 -41.29 -4.53
CA VAL A 409 -7.06 -40.40 -4.59
C VAL A 409 -6.47 -40.36 -3.17
N GLN A 410 -5.18 -40.66 -2.98
CA GLN A 410 -4.56 -40.42 -1.68
C GLN A 410 -4.60 -38.91 -1.41
N GLY A 411 -5.45 -38.48 -0.48
CA GLY A 411 -5.46 -37.10 0.00
C GLY A 411 -4.63 -37.07 1.27
N ILE A 412 -3.59 -36.26 1.27
CA ILE A 412 -2.82 -36.02 2.48
C ILE A 412 -3.72 -35.23 3.44
N ILE A 413 -3.81 -35.68 4.70
CA ILE A 413 -4.41 -34.92 5.78
C ILE A 413 -3.28 -34.59 6.72
N SER A 414 -2.99 -33.32 6.98
CA SER A 414 -1.88 -32.96 7.88
C SER A 414 -2.41 -32.40 9.18
N LEU A 415 -3.15 -31.29 9.14
CA LEU A 415 -3.64 -30.65 10.36
C LEU A 415 -5.16 -30.70 10.46
N LEU A 416 -5.68 -30.99 11.65
CA LEU A 416 -7.07 -30.77 12.02
C LEU A 416 -7.17 -29.54 12.92
N ILE A 417 -7.79 -28.48 12.42
CA ILE A 417 -7.95 -27.21 13.14
C ILE A 417 -9.42 -27.05 13.50
N GLN A 418 -9.71 -26.91 14.78
CA GLN A 418 -11.07 -26.66 15.25
C GLN A 418 -11.29 -25.17 15.47
N LEU A 419 -12.50 -24.72 15.15
CA LEU A 419 -12.96 -23.36 15.30
C LEU A 419 -13.82 -23.25 16.56
N PRO A 420 -13.95 -22.05 17.15
CA PRO A 420 -14.90 -21.82 18.23
C PRO A 420 -16.33 -22.23 17.81
N PRO A 421 -17.13 -22.86 18.70
CA PRO A 421 -18.52 -23.19 18.40
C PRO A 421 -19.34 -21.96 17.98
N GLY A 422 -20.20 -22.13 16.97
CA GLY A 422 -21.03 -21.04 16.44
C GLY A 422 -20.31 -20.13 15.45
N SER A 423 -19.05 -20.41 15.12
CA SER A 423 -18.32 -19.72 14.06
C SER A 423 -18.84 -20.06 12.67
N VAL A 424 -18.74 -19.09 11.77
CA VAL A 424 -18.92 -19.24 10.32
C VAL A 424 -17.59 -18.96 9.66
N LEU A 425 -16.98 -19.95 9.00
CA LEU A 425 -15.70 -19.75 8.34
C LEU A 425 -15.91 -18.84 7.10
N LEU A 426 -15.08 -17.80 6.98
CA LEU A 426 -15.11 -16.85 5.87
C LEU A 426 -13.92 -17.04 4.92
N SER A 427 -12.77 -17.47 5.44
CA SER A 427 -11.56 -17.75 4.65
C SER A 427 -10.70 -18.79 5.36
N PRO A 428 -10.05 -19.72 4.64
CA PRO A 428 -10.12 -19.91 3.19
C PRO A 428 -11.36 -20.73 2.78
N LEU A 429 -12.09 -20.29 1.75
CA LEU A 429 -13.27 -21.02 1.20
C LEU A 429 -13.03 -21.67 -0.17
N ASN A 430 -12.05 -21.19 -0.93
CA ASN A 430 -11.75 -21.65 -2.30
C ASN A 430 -10.33 -22.21 -2.44
N ASP A 431 -9.63 -22.42 -1.33
CA ASP A 431 -8.28 -22.98 -1.35
C ASP A 431 -8.37 -24.52 -1.27
N PRO A 432 -7.90 -25.25 -2.29
CA PRO A 432 -8.03 -26.71 -2.34
C PRO A 432 -7.25 -27.43 -1.25
N ARG A 433 -6.32 -26.74 -0.57
CA ARG A 433 -5.56 -27.28 0.58
C ARG A 433 -6.41 -27.39 1.83
N PHE A 434 -7.60 -26.80 1.85
CA PHE A 434 -8.46 -26.77 3.02
C PHE A 434 -9.78 -27.50 2.76
N LEU A 435 -10.10 -28.48 3.60
CA LEU A 435 -11.41 -29.14 3.61
C LEU A 435 -12.19 -28.65 4.82
N VAL A 436 -13.28 -27.95 4.58
CA VAL A 436 -14.10 -27.34 5.63
C VAL A 436 -15.23 -28.31 6.03
N VAL A 437 -15.27 -28.67 7.31
CA VAL A 437 -16.32 -29.50 7.91
C VAL A 437 -17.14 -28.62 8.85
N GLN A 438 -17.93 -27.73 8.24
CA GLN A 438 -18.67 -26.68 8.96
C GLN A 438 -19.61 -27.24 10.05
N GLU A 439 -20.21 -28.42 9.85
CA GLU A 439 -21.07 -29.09 10.84
C GLU A 439 -20.33 -29.48 12.13
N GLN A 440 -19.00 -29.63 12.04
CA GLN A 440 -18.13 -30.01 13.15
C GLN A 440 -17.29 -28.82 13.66
N TYR A 441 -17.51 -27.61 13.11
CA TYR A 441 -16.67 -26.44 13.37
C TYR A 441 -15.17 -26.76 13.20
N ALA A 442 -14.83 -27.48 12.15
CA ALA A 442 -13.45 -27.93 11.92
C ALA A 442 -13.04 -27.70 10.46
N MET A 443 -11.75 -27.52 10.27
CA MET A 443 -11.10 -27.47 8.97
C MET A 443 -9.90 -28.41 8.96
N VAL A 444 -9.67 -29.04 7.83
CA VAL A 444 -8.55 -29.94 7.59
C VAL A 444 -7.60 -29.25 6.62
N TYR A 445 -6.32 -29.19 6.97
CA TYR A 445 -5.25 -28.76 6.08
C TYR A 445 -4.60 -29.99 5.43
N ALA A 446 -4.49 -29.97 4.10
CA ALA A 446 -4.18 -31.14 3.27
C ALA A 446 -2.75 -31.16 2.70
N ASP A 447 -1.90 -30.18 3.04
CA ASP A 447 -0.49 -30.18 2.63
C ASP A 447 0.41 -30.67 3.78
N PRO A 448 1.48 -31.44 3.52
CA PRO A 448 2.47 -31.82 4.53
C PRO A 448 3.05 -30.62 5.28
N ILE A 449 3.34 -30.80 6.58
CA ILE A 449 4.00 -29.77 7.40
C ILE A 449 5.50 -30.03 7.42
N PRO A 450 6.35 -29.21 6.77
CA PRO A 450 7.78 -29.39 6.78
C PRO A 450 8.36 -29.20 8.20
N PRO A 451 9.59 -29.66 8.48
CA PRO A 451 10.33 -29.28 9.68
C PRO A 451 10.37 -27.76 9.90
N GLY A 452 10.28 -27.31 11.14
CA GLY A 452 10.29 -25.88 11.48
C GLY A 452 8.90 -25.29 11.73
N GLU A 453 8.69 -24.03 11.37
CA GLU A 453 7.45 -23.29 11.63
C GLU A 453 6.58 -23.21 10.37
N THR A 454 5.27 -23.33 10.54
CA THR A 454 4.28 -23.20 9.47
C THR A 454 3.09 -22.39 9.98
N ASP A 455 2.83 -21.26 9.33
CA ASP A 455 1.72 -20.37 9.67
C ASP A 455 0.47 -20.72 8.88
N ILE A 456 -0.64 -20.93 9.59
CA ILE A 456 -1.96 -21.11 9.00
C ILE A 456 -2.84 -19.93 9.38
N ALA A 457 -3.33 -19.21 8.38
CA ALA A 457 -4.24 -18.08 8.55
C ALA A 457 -5.67 -18.49 8.20
N LEU A 458 -6.62 -18.05 9.02
CA LEU A 458 -8.03 -18.30 8.85
C LEU A 458 -8.85 -17.09 9.32
N THR A 459 -9.98 -16.87 8.66
CA THR A 459 -10.92 -15.80 9.02
C THR A 459 -12.28 -16.42 9.29
N TYR A 460 -12.87 -16.12 10.43
CA TYR A 460 -14.23 -16.57 10.76
C TYR A 460 -15.05 -15.46 11.41
N PHE A 461 -16.36 -15.60 11.28
CA PHE A 461 -17.35 -14.71 11.87
C PHE A 461 -17.99 -15.38 13.08
N ILE A 462 -18.19 -14.62 14.16
CA ILE A 462 -18.99 -15.03 15.31
C ILE A 462 -20.11 -13.99 15.53
N PRO A 463 -21.39 -14.42 15.58
CA PRO A 463 -22.49 -13.55 15.99
C PRO A 463 -22.22 -12.92 17.36
N TYR A 464 -22.38 -11.61 17.47
CA TYR A 464 -22.05 -10.86 18.69
C TYR A 464 -23.05 -9.72 18.90
N GLU A 465 -23.55 -9.62 20.13
CA GLU A 465 -24.45 -8.55 20.56
C GLU A 465 -23.81 -7.72 21.67
N THR A 466 -23.64 -8.33 22.85
CA THR A 466 -23.03 -7.69 24.04
C THR A 466 -21.99 -8.55 24.75
N GLU A 467 -22.04 -9.86 24.55
CA GLU A 467 -21.14 -10.83 25.16
C GLU A 467 -21.01 -12.05 24.24
N ALA A 468 -19.81 -12.62 24.15
CA ALA A 468 -19.56 -13.91 23.51
C ALA A 468 -18.45 -14.65 24.25
N VAL A 469 -18.65 -15.95 24.45
CA VAL A 469 -17.61 -16.84 24.98
C VAL A 469 -16.89 -17.47 23.80
N ILE A 470 -15.58 -17.27 23.75
CA ILE A 470 -14.70 -17.94 22.80
C ILE A 470 -14.12 -19.13 23.52
N ASP A 471 -14.40 -20.33 23.01
CA ASP A 471 -13.92 -21.60 23.52
C ASP A 471 -13.43 -22.41 22.32
N GLN A 472 -12.13 -22.29 22.01
CA GLN A 472 -11.52 -22.93 20.84
C GLN A 472 -10.72 -24.15 21.28
N PRO A 473 -11.14 -25.37 20.90
CA PRO A 473 -10.35 -26.56 21.19
C PRO A 473 -9.14 -26.67 20.25
N PHE A 474 -8.01 -27.13 20.77
CA PHE A 474 -6.80 -27.40 20.01
C PHE A 474 -6.41 -28.86 20.16
N GLN A 475 -6.27 -29.59 19.06
CA GLN A 475 -5.85 -31.00 19.09
C GLN A 475 -4.38 -31.18 19.44
N TYR A 476 -3.56 -30.17 19.15
CA TYR A 476 -2.12 -30.16 19.37
C TYR A 476 -1.79 -29.35 20.63
N PRO A 477 -0.72 -29.70 21.37
CA PRO A 477 -0.29 -28.93 22.53
C PRO A 477 0.01 -27.48 22.16
N ILE A 478 -0.36 -26.54 23.03
CA ILE A 478 -0.01 -25.12 22.94
C ILE A 478 1.16 -24.90 23.88
N ASP A 479 2.25 -24.33 23.37
CA ASP A 479 3.41 -23.92 24.16
C ASP A 479 4.01 -22.65 23.56
N GLY A 480 3.42 -21.50 23.90
CA GLY A 480 3.86 -20.22 23.40
C GLY A 480 2.87 -19.07 23.61
N GLU A 481 3.13 -17.96 22.92
CA GLU A 481 2.41 -16.71 23.13
C GLU A 481 1.06 -16.69 22.39
N VAL A 482 0.03 -16.18 23.07
CA VAL A 482 -1.29 -15.93 22.49
C VAL A 482 -1.59 -14.44 22.56
N ASN A 483 -1.83 -13.84 21.40
CA ASN A 483 -2.13 -12.41 21.24
C ASN A 483 -3.54 -12.20 20.67
N VAL A 484 -4.31 -11.33 21.32
CA VAL A 484 -5.65 -10.92 20.87
C VAL A 484 -5.71 -9.40 20.73
N TYR A 485 -5.89 -8.94 19.50
CA TYR A 485 -5.96 -7.54 19.11
C TYR A 485 -7.42 -7.15 18.89
N VAL A 486 -7.95 -6.22 19.68
CA VAL A 486 -9.35 -5.80 19.61
C VAL A 486 -9.46 -4.36 19.12
N ALA A 487 -9.97 -4.16 17.91
CA ALA A 487 -10.17 -2.84 17.32
C ALA A 487 -11.33 -2.05 17.97
N PRO A 488 -12.49 -2.68 18.27
CA PRO A 488 -13.60 -1.94 18.87
C PRO A 488 -13.25 -1.46 20.28
N GLU A 489 -13.21 -0.14 20.47
CA GLU A 489 -12.86 0.49 21.76
C GLU A 489 -13.77 0.01 22.90
N ASN A 490 -15.03 -0.33 22.59
CA ASN A 490 -16.05 -0.70 23.56
C ASN A 490 -16.15 -2.20 23.87
N ILE A 491 -15.27 -3.06 23.34
CA ILE A 491 -15.30 -4.53 23.58
C ILE A 491 -14.09 -4.99 24.37
N ASN A 492 -14.25 -5.40 25.62
CA ASN A 492 -13.17 -5.90 26.45
C ASN A 492 -12.99 -7.42 26.34
N VAL A 493 -11.76 -7.90 26.56
CA VAL A 493 -11.46 -9.33 26.74
C VAL A 493 -11.37 -9.61 28.24
N VAL A 494 -12.07 -10.64 28.70
CA VAL A 494 -12.03 -11.15 30.07
C VAL A 494 -11.46 -12.57 30.02
N SER A 495 -10.28 -12.75 30.59
CA SER A 495 -9.56 -14.03 30.65
C SER A 495 -8.69 -14.07 31.90
N ASP A 496 -8.47 -15.27 32.43
CA ASP A 496 -7.49 -15.50 33.51
C ASP A 496 -6.05 -15.56 32.97
N VAL A 497 -5.88 -15.76 31.66
CA VAL A 497 -4.58 -15.98 31.01
C VAL A 497 -4.19 -14.81 30.11
N LEU A 498 -5.13 -14.26 29.33
CA LEU A 498 -4.87 -13.14 28.44
C LEU A 498 -5.06 -11.81 29.18
N LEU A 499 -3.96 -11.13 29.45
CA LEU A 499 -3.94 -9.86 30.19
C LEU A 499 -3.75 -8.68 29.24
N PRO A 500 -4.32 -7.49 29.55
CA PRO A 500 -4.10 -6.31 28.73
C PRO A 500 -2.63 -5.90 28.73
N SER A 501 -2.04 -5.82 27.54
CA SER A 501 -0.60 -5.57 27.32
C SER A 501 -0.31 -4.24 26.60
N GLY A 502 -1.36 -3.52 26.17
CA GLY A 502 -1.24 -2.15 25.65
C GLY A 502 -2.08 -1.90 24.40
N THR A 503 -1.63 -0.96 23.57
CA THR A 503 -2.26 -0.62 22.28
C THR A 503 -1.22 -0.71 21.16
N GLN A 504 -1.60 -1.23 20.01
CA GLN A 504 -0.76 -1.33 18.82
C GLN A 504 -1.48 -0.73 17.62
N ASN A 505 -0.80 0.14 16.87
CA ASN A 505 -1.31 0.66 15.61
C ASN A 505 -0.93 -0.31 14.48
N ILE A 506 -1.94 -0.85 13.78
CA ILE A 506 -1.74 -1.74 12.64
C ILE A 506 -2.49 -1.12 11.46
N THR A 507 -1.77 -0.73 10.40
CA THR A 507 -2.34 -0.12 9.18
C THR A 507 -3.20 1.13 9.45
N GLY A 508 -2.85 1.93 10.47
CA GLY A 508 -3.62 3.13 10.85
C GLY A 508 -4.84 2.88 11.73
N VAL A 509 -5.08 1.65 12.17
CA VAL A 509 -6.12 1.28 13.15
C VAL A 509 -5.48 0.93 14.49
N ASP A 510 -5.97 1.53 15.57
CA ASP A 510 -5.51 1.24 16.93
C ASP A 510 -6.22 -0.01 17.48
N TYR A 511 -5.45 -1.03 17.83
CA TYR A 511 -5.91 -2.25 18.47
C TYR A 511 -5.49 -2.27 19.93
N ARG A 512 -6.39 -2.66 20.83
CA ARG A 512 -6.02 -3.03 22.20
C ARG A 512 -5.52 -4.47 22.22
N LEU A 513 -4.30 -4.67 22.71
CA LEU A 513 -3.64 -5.96 22.78
C LEU A 513 -3.88 -6.62 24.16
N PHE A 514 -4.33 -7.86 24.12
CA PHE A 514 -4.39 -8.78 25.25
C PHE A 514 -3.47 -9.96 24.95
N SER A 515 -2.48 -10.21 25.79
CA SER A 515 -1.50 -11.27 25.57
C SER A 515 -1.24 -12.12 26.80
N GLY A 516 -0.73 -13.33 26.58
CA GLY A 516 -0.26 -14.24 27.63
C GLY A 516 0.42 -15.47 27.08
N ASP A 517 1.41 -15.98 27.81
CA ASP A 517 2.04 -17.28 27.53
C ASP A 517 1.10 -18.42 27.95
N VAL A 518 0.73 -19.28 27.01
CA VAL A 518 -0.18 -20.40 27.21
C VAL A 518 0.59 -21.71 27.08
N SER A 519 0.48 -22.56 28.10
CA SER A 519 0.97 -23.94 28.07
C SER A 519 -0.20 -24.87 28.36
N ALA A 520 -0.59 -25.67 27.37
CA ALA A 520 -1.75 -26.55 27.44
C ALA A 520 -1.52 -27.84 26.62
N ASP A 521 -1.97 -28.97 27.16
CA ASP A 521 -1.91 -30.26 26.47
C ASP A 521 -2.84 -30.31 25.25
N GLY A 522 -2.52 -31.18 24.29
CA GLY A 522 -3.41 -31.46 23.16
C GLY A 522 -4.79 -31.94 23.62
N GLY A 523 -5.84 -31.37 23.03
CA GLY A 523 -7.25 -31.54 23.40
C GLY A 523 -7.77 -30.49 24.38
N ALA A 524 -6.93 -29.58 24.89
CA ALA A 524 -7.36 -28.45 25.70
C ALA A 524 -8.04 -27.36 24.85
N SER A 525 -8.81 -26.49 25.51
CA SER A 525 -9.41 -25.32 24.89
C SER A 525 -8.75 -24.02 25.32
N LEU A 526 -8.56 -23.09 24.39
CA LEU A 526 -8.29 -21.69 24.67
C LEU A 526 -9.62 -20.97 24.89
N ALA A 527 -9.86 -20.51 26.13
CA ALA A 527 -11.12 -19.88 26.52
C ALA A 527 -10.94 -18.43 27.00
N TYR A 528 -11.76 -17.52 26.48
CA TYR A 528 -11.89 -16.14 26.94
C TYR A 528 -13.26 -15.54 26.57
N THR A 529 -13.69 -14.51 27.30
CA THR A 529 -14.98 -13.86 27.07
C THR A 529 -14.80 -12.47 26.49
N LEU A 530 -15.54 -12.15 25.44
CA LEU A 530 -15.67 -10.80 24.91
C LEU A 530 -16.90 -10.13 25.54
N GLN A 531 -16.75 -8.90 26.05
CA GLN A 531 -17.84 -8.16 26.69
C GLN A 531 -17.86 -6.69 26.27
N GLY A 532 -19.04 -6.16 25.95
CA GLY A 532 -19.23 -4.75 25.61
C GLY A 532 -20.16 -4.50 24.42
N SER A 533 -20.48 -3.23 24.15
CA SER A 533 -21.50 -2.86 23.15
C SER A 533 -20.89 -2.38 21.83
N LEU A 534 -21.47 -2.83 20.72
CA LEU A 534 -21.14 -2.36 19.38
C LEU A 534 -21.71 -0.96 19.05
N VAL A 535 -22.48 -0.32 19.94
CA VAL A 535 -23.09 1.00 19.68
C VAL A 535 -22.23 2.12 20.29
N SER A 536 -21.67 3.01 19.47
CA SER A 536 -21.00 4.23 19.95
C SER A 536 -22.01 5.16 20.63
N GLN A 537 -21.81 5.48 21.91
CA GLN A 537 -22.65 6.48 22.59
C GLN A 537 -22.33 7.88 22.06
N VAL A 538 -23.30 8.52 21.40
CA VAL A 538 -23.22 9.94 21.07
C VAL A 538 -23.42 10.74 22.36
N THR A 539 -22.36 11.28 22.94
CA THR A 539 -22.47 12.25 24.05
C THR A 539 -23.09 13.55 23.53
N PRO A 540 -24.27 13.98 24.01
CA PRO A 540 -24.86 15.24 23.60
C PRO A 540 -24.07 16.39 24.25
N THR A 541 -23.55 17.31 23.43
CA THR A 541 -22.86 18.51 23.88
C THR A 541 -23.84 19.41 24.65
N VAL A 542 -23.59 19.61 25.95
CA VAL A 542 -24.37 20.54 26.78
C VAL A 542 -23.97 21.98 26.44
N VAL A 543 -24.84 22.72 25.78
CA VAL A 543 -24.66 24.15 25.50
C VAL A 543 -25.09 24.96 26.73
N SER A 544 -24.21 25.81 27.24
CA SER A 544 -24.42 26.67 28.40
C SER A 544 -25.44 27.78 28.13
N SER A 545 -26.35 27.99 29.09
CA SER A 545 -27.61 28.76 28.95
C SER A 545 -27.48 30.30 28.90
N ASP A 546 -26.27 30.87 28.93
CA ASP A 546 -26.09 32.32 29.12
C ASP A 546 -26.13 33.15 27.83
N SER A 547 -26.16 32.52 26.65
CA SER A 547 -26.19 33.21 25.35
C SER A 547 -27.54 33.13 24.62
N VAL A 548 -28.54 32.44 25.18
CA VAL A 548 -29.80 32.14 24.47
C VAL A 548 -30.85 33.26 24.60
N LEU A 549 -30.83 34.01 25.70
CA LEU A 549 -31.82 35.07 25.99
C LEU A 549 -31.82 36.26 25.00
N PRO A 550 -30.67 36.82 24.57
CA PRO A 550 -30.67 37.88 23.57
C PRO A 550 -31.14 37.39 22.19
N VAL A 551 -30.83 36.15 21.83
CA VAL A 551 -31.20 35.54 20.55
C VAL A 551 -32.72 35.32 20.46
N ILE A 552 -33.33 34.81 21.53
CA ILE A 552 -34.79 34.62 21.60
C ILE A 552 -35.55 35.95 21.46
N LEU A 553 -35.05 37.04 22.08
CA LEU A 553 -35.67 38.36 21.98
C LEU A 553 -35.60 38.94 20.56
N ILE A 554 -34.49 38.72 19.85
CA ILE A 554 -34.35 39.15 18.45
C ILE A 554 -35.31 38.35 17.54
N ILE A 555 -35.40 37.03 17.72
CA ILE A 555 -36.31 36.17 16.96
C ILE A 555 -37.77 36.56 17.18
N ALA A 556 -38.16 36.85 18.43
CA ALA A 556 -39.51 37.30 18.75
C ALA A 556 -39.86 38.65 18.08
N LEU A 557 -38.91 39.59 18.04
CA LEU A 557 -39.12 40.90 17.43
C LEU A 557 -39.24 40.82 15.91
N VAL A 558 -38.46 39.93 15.27
CA VAL A 558 -38.56 39.61 13.84
C VAL A 558 -39.91 38.95 13.51
N LEU A 559 -40.37 38.01 14.34
CA LEU A 559 -41.68 37.36 14.15
C LEU A 559 -42.85 38.36 14.22
N VAL A 560 -42.82 39.31 15.15
CA VAL A 560 -43.85 40.36 15.23
C VAL A 560 -43.84 41.25 13.98
N LEU A 561 -42.66 41.57 13.45
CA LEU A 561 -42.50 42.33 12.21
C LEU A 561 -43.03 41.58 10.99
N ILE A 562 -42.73 40.29 10.88
CA ILE A 562 -43.21 39.42 9.80
C ILE A 562 -44.74 39.29 9.85
N ILE A 563 -45.32 39.09 11.04
CA ILE A 563 -46.78 39.01 11.23
C ILE A 563 -47.45 40.34 10.85
N GLY A 564 -46.85 41.48 11.22
CA GLY A 564 -47.33 42.81 10.83
C GLY A 564 -47.33 43.04 9.32
N VAL A 565 -46.27 42.62 8.63
CA VAL A 565 -46.16 42.71 7.16
C VAL A 565 -47.13 41.76 6.47
N PHE A 566 -47.34 40.57 7.01
CA PHE A 566 -48.27 39.58 6.47
C PHE A 566 -49.74 40.05 6.56
N ILE A 567 -50.14 40.65 7.67
CA ILE A 567 -51.49 41.24 7.86
C ILE A 567 -51.71 42.47 6.96
N TRP A 568 -50.65 43.23 6.64
CA TRP A 568 -50.73 44.34 5.69
C TRP A 568 -50.83 43.86 4.24
N ARG A 569 -50.13 42.77 3.89
CA ARG A 569 -50.12 42.18 2.55
C ARG A 569 -51.38 41.35 2.24
N SER A 570 -52.02 40.75 3.25
CA SER A 570 -53.26 39.97 3.08
C SER A 570 -54.50 40.82 2.78
N ARG A 571 -54.39 42.16 2.76
CA ARG A 571 -55.48 43.08 2.38
C ARG A 571 -55.51 43.42 0.88
N ARG A 572 -54.66 42.81 0.04
CA ARG A 572 -54.74 42.87 -1.43
C ARG A 572 -54.51 41.46 -2.00
N GLY A 573 -55.60 40.74 -2.28
CA GLY A 573 -55.54 39.43 -2.94
C GLY A 573 -55.10 39.56 -4.41
N PRO A 574 -54.42 38.52 -4.96
CA PRO A 574 -54.17 38.43 -6.40
C PRO A 574 -55.49 38.28 -7.18
N SER A 575 -55.55 38.81 -8.41
CA SER A 575 -56.76 38.77 -9.24
C SER A 575 -57.00 37.37 -9.82
N ALA A 576 -58.26 36.92 -9.86
CA ALA A 576 -58.70 35.63 -10.40
C ALA A 576 -58.12 35.31 -11.80
N GLU A 577 -57.86 36.33 -12.61
CA GLU A 577 -57.18 36.25 -13.91
C GLU A 577 -55.83 35.50 -13.86
N VAL A 578 -55.04 35.71 -12.82
CA VAL A 578 -53.69 35.14 -12.70
C VAL A 578 -53.75 33.64 -12.36
N GLU A 579 -54.71 33.24 -11.52
CA GLU A 579 -54.91 31.85 -11.13
C GLU A 579 -55.47 31.01 -12.30
N ILE A 580 -56.38 31.60 -13.09
CA ILE A 580 -56.89 30.97 -14.32
C ILE A 580 -55.75 30.69 -15.30
N GLN A 581 -54.85 31.66 -15.54
CA GLN A 581 -53.71 31.49 -16.45
C GLN A 581 -52.71 30.43 -15.97
N GLN A 582 -52.50 30.31 -14.65
CA GLN A 582 -51.63 29.28 -14.09
C GLN A 582 -52.21 27.88 -14.25
N LEU A 583 -53.51 27.69 -14.01
CA LEU A 583 -54.16 26.39 -14.18
C LEU A 583 -54.19 25.94 -15.64
N ILE A 584 -54.40 26.85 -16.59
CA ILE A 584 -54.32 26.54 -18.03
C ILE A 584 -52.92 26.02 -18.38
N ARG A 585 -51.87 26.67 -17.86
CA ARG A 585 -50.49 26.26 -18.13
C ARG A 585 -50.17 24.88 -17.55
N GLN A 586 -50.63 24.60 -16.33
CA GLN A 586 -50.44 23.29 -15.70
C GLN A 586 -51.15 22.15 -16.45
N ILE A 587 -52.34 22.40 -17.00
CA ILE A 587 -53.03 21.41 -17.84
C ILE A 587 -52.24 21.14 -19.13
N ALA A 588 -51.71 22.19 -19.77
CA ALA A 588 -50.93 22.05 -21.00
C ALA A 588 -49.61 21.28 -20.77
N GLU A 589 -48.95 21.52 -19.64
CA GLU A 589 -47.72 20.82 -19.27
C GLU A 589 -47.98 19.34 -18.95
N LEU A 590 -49.09 19.06 -18.25
CA LEU A 590 -49.53 17.69 -17.98
C LEU A 590 -49.90 16.92 -19.27
N ASP A 591 -50.53 17.60 -20.23
CA ASP A 591 -50.83 17.03 -21.57
C ASP A 591 -49.51 16.67 -22.31
N ALA A 592 -48.51 17.55 -22.27
CA ALA A 592 -47.21 17.30 -22.89
C ALA A 592 -46.44 16.11 -22.27
N MET A 593 -46.47 15.97 -20.93
CA MET A 593 -45.84 14.84 -20.24
C MET A 593 -46.50 13.51 -20.61
N HIS A 594 -47.82 13.49 -20.78
CA HIS A 594 -48.55 12.28 -21.21
C HIS A 594 -48.22 11.90 -22.65
N ASP A 595 -48.16 12.86 -23.57
CA ASP A 595 -47.84 12.61 -24.98
C ASP A 595 -46.40 12.10 -25.17
N GLN A 596 -45.50 12.45 -24.25
CA GLN A 596 -44.12 11.93 -24.18
C GLN A 596 -44.01 10.57 -23.45
N GLY A 597 -45.12 9.99 -23.00
CA GLY A 597 -45.17 8.69 -22.30
C GLY A 597 -44.59 8.72 -20.88
N GLN A 598 -44.34 9.91 -20.31
CA GLN A 598 -43.69 10.06 -19.00
C GLN A 598 -44.63 9.80 -17.82
N ILE A 599 -45.94 9.81 -18.05
CA ILE A 599 -46.94 9.56 -17.01
C ILE A 599 -47.97 8.53 -17.45
N ASN A 600 -48.39 7.68 -16.52
CA ASN A 600 -49.39 6.66 -16.76
C ASN A 600 -50.76 7.27 -17.10
N HIS A 601 -51.44 6.72 -18.12
CA HIS A 601 -52.69 7.23 -18.65
C HIS A 601 -53.84 7.35 -17.61
N ASP A 602 -53.90 6.47 -16.60
CA ASP A 602 -54.93 6.52 -15.54
C ASP A 602 -54.64 7.57 -14.47
N LEU A 603 -53.35 7.88 -14.25
CA LEU A 603 -52.93 8.99 -13.38
C LEU A 603 -53.15 10.34 -14.08
N TYR A 604 -52.78 10.42 -15.36
CA TYR A 604 -53.02 11.57 -16.23
C TYR A 604 -54.51 11.97 -16.24
N ARG A 605 -55.42 11.00 -16.48
CA ARG A 605 -56.87 11.29 -16.50
C ARG A 605 -57.38 11.85 -15.18
N ARG A 606 -56.91 11.34 -14.04
CA ARG A 606 -57.34 11.82 -12.71
C ARG A 606 -56.83 13.23 -12.43
N GLN A 607 -55.54 13.48 -12.63
CA GLN A 607 -54.94 14.78 -12.37
C GLN A 607 -55.50 15.86 -13.29
N ARG A 608 -55.70 15.53 -14.58
CA ARG A 608 -56.29 16.47 -15.54
C ARG A 608 -57.76 16.79 -15.23
N ALA A 609 -58.53 15.82 -14.75
CA ALA A 609 -59.92 16.06 -14.36
C ALA A 609 -60.01 17.02 -13.15
N ASP A 610 -59.13 16.86 -12.15
CA ASP A 610 -59.09 17.74 -10.98
C ASP A 610 -58.70 19.18 -11.35
N LEU A 611 -57.65 19.35 -12.17
CA LEU A 611 -57.23 20.68 -12.64
C LEU A 611 -58.32 21.37 -13.47
N LYS A 612 -59.02 20.62 -14.33
CA LYS A 612 -60.15 21.15 -15.11
C LYS A 612 -61.34 21.53 -14.23
N ALA A 613 -61.63 20.76 -13.18
CA ALA A 613 -62.70 21.08 -12.25
C ALA A 613 -62.42 22.40 -11.51
N ARG A 614 -61.18 22.59 -11.02
CA ARG A 614 -60.76 23.83 -10.36
C ARG A 614 -60.79 25.03 -11.31
N LEU A 615 -60.33 24.85 -12.55
CA LEU A 615 -60.40 25.89 -13.58
C LEU A 615 -61.85 26.28 -13.89
N ALA A 616 -62.77 25.30 -13.98
CA ALA A 616 -64.18 25.56 -14.23
C ALA A 616 -64.84 26.36 -13.09
N THR A 617 -64.54 26.03 -11.83
CA THR A 617 -65.05 26.78 -10.67
C THR A 617 -64.57 28.24 -10.70
N LEU A 618 -63.27 28.46 -10.91
CA LEU A 618 -62.70 29.81 -10.97
C LEU A 618 -63.22 30.63 -12.16
N MET A 619 -63.42 30.00 -13.31
CA MET A 619 -64.02 30.66 -14.47
C MET A 619 -65.50 31.03 -14.23
N SER A 620 -66.26 30.19 -13.52
CA SER A 620 -67.66 30.50 -13.16
C SER A 620 -67.77 31.64 -12.15
N GLU A 621 -66.89 31.69 -11.15
CA GLU A 621 -66.86 32.76 -10.15
C GLU A 621 -66.42 34.10 -10.77
N SER A 622 -65.56 34.08 -11.79
CA SER A 622 -65.12 35.29 -12.51
C SER A 622 -66.17 35.88 -13.47
N GLN A 623 -67.21 35.10 -13.85
CA GLN A 623 -68.31 35.56 -14.71
C GLN A 623 -69.50 36.15 -13.94
N GLU A 624 -69.59 35.93 -12.62
CA GLU A 624 -70.64 36.49 -11.74
C GLU A 624 -70.23 37.81 -11.06
N THR A 625 -69.00 38.29 -11.27
CA THR A 625 -68.43 39.53 -10.70
C THR A 625 -68.25 40.67 -11.69
#